data_AF-A0A7K3NR01-F1
#
_entry.id   AF-A0A7K3NR01-F1
#
_cell.length_a   1.000
_cell.length_b   1.000
_cell.length_c   1.000
_cell.angle_alpha   90.00
_cell.angle_beta   90.00
_cell.angle_gamma   90.00
#
_symmetry.space_group_name_H-M   'P 1'
#
loop_
_entity.id
_entity.type
_entity.pdbx_description
1 polymer ?
#
loop_
_entity_poly.entity_id
_entity_poly.type
_entity_poly.pdbx_seq_one_letter_code
_entity_poly.pdbx_strand_id
1 'polypeptide(L)' 'MACVKPNGELTTAALEVLASLAAPATDQEVAAAVSRPVHQARAILRELIKIDLAVRDGDLYRITPAGRTRLGG' A
#
# COMPACT_ATOMS: atom_id res chain seq x y z
N MET A 1 -11.42 8.47 0.78
CA MET A 1 -10.01 8.77 0.48
C MET A 1 -9.65 7.97 -0.75
N ALA A 2 -9.40 8.63 -1.87
CA ALA A 2 -8.88 7.93 -3.04
C ALA A 2 -7.37 7.76 -2.87
N CYS A 3 -6.85 6.53 -2.97
CA CYS A 3 -5.41 6.29 -2.98
C CYS A 3 -4.74 6.83 -4.24
N VAL A 4 -5.55 7.13 -5.26
CA VAL A 4 -5.16 7.72 -6.54
C VAL A 4 -5.73 9.14 -6.61
N LYS A 5 -4.87 10.10 -6.95
CA LYS A 5 -5.23 11.49 -7.25
C LYS A 5 -5.97 11.56 -8.60
N PRO A 6 -6.69 12.66 -8.91
CA PRO A 6 -7.37 12.82 -10.20
C PRO A 6 -6.43 12.72 -11.42
N ASN A 7 -5.14 13.00 -11.25
CA ASN A 7 -4.12 12.88 -12.29
C ASN A 7 -3.56 11.45 -12.47
N GLY A 8 -4.11 10.44 -11.79
CA GLY A 8 -3.68 9.04 -11.89
C GLY A 8 -2.45 8.68 -11.05
N GLU A 9 -1.88 9.62 -10.30
CA GLU A 9 -0.79 9.35 -9.36
C GLU A 9 -1.29 8.82 -8.02
N LEU A 10 -0.43 8.08 -7.32
CA LEU A 10 -0.69 7.73 -5.93
C LEU A 10 -0.60 8.97 -5.03
N THR A 11 -1.45 9.02 -4.01
CA THR A 11 -1.31 9.95 -2.89
C THR A 11 -0.07 9.62 -2.07
N THR A 12 0.47 10.59 -1.32
CA THR A 12 1.63 10.38 -0.43
C THR A 12 1.38 9.23 0.54
N ALA A 13 0.18 9.17 1.15
CA ALA A 13 -0.19 8.08 2.05
C ALA A 13 -0.20 6.70 1.37
N ALA A 14 -0.64 6.63 0.11
CA ALA A 14 -0.61 5.40 -0.66
C ALA A 14 0.82 4.99 -1.05
N LEU A 15 1.68 5.94 -1.37
CA LEU A 15 3.10 5.69 -1.62
C LEU A 15 3.83 5.20 -0.37
N GLU A 16 3.60 5.82 0.79
CA GLU A 16 4.18 5.40 2.07
C GLU A 16 3.79 3.94 2.39
N VAL A 17 2.51 3.60 2.27
CA VAL A 17 2.03 2.23 2.48
C VAL A 17 2.63 1.27 1.46
N LEU A 18 2.63 1.63 0.17
CA LEU A 18 3.19 0.77 -0.88
C LEU A 18 4.69 0.53 -0.66
N ALA A 19 5.44 1.55 -0.26
CA ALA A 19 6.87 1.46 0.05
C ALA A 19 7.14 0.57 1.27
N SER A 20 6.27 0.60 2.29
CA SER A 20 6.40 -0.29 3.46
C SER A 20 6.29 -1.78 3.10
N LEU A 21 5.67 -2.11 1.95
CA LEU A 21 5.55 -3.47 1.44
C LEU A 21 6.76 -3.96 0.61
N ALA A 22 7.87 -3.21 0.60
CA ALA A 22 9.13 -3.68 0.04
C ALA A 22 9.58 -5.01 0.67
N ALA A 23 9.24 -5.21 1.95
CA ALA A 23 9.21 -6.50 2.62
C ALA A 23 7.75 -6.89 2.94
N PRO A 24 7.38 -8.19 2.89
CA PRO A 24 6.06 -8.64 3.32
C PRO A 24 5.75 -8.21 4.75
N ALA A 25 4.55 -7.66 4.99
CA ALA A 25 4.16 -7.12 6.30
C ALA A 25 2.68 -7.30 6.58
N THR A 26 2.30 -7.42 7.85
CA THR A 26 0.91 -7.39 8.33
C THR A 26 0.32 -5.98 8.28
N ASP A 27 -1.00 -5.86 8.42
CA ASP A 27 -1.65 -4.54 8.49
C ASP A 27 -1.23 -3.72 9.72
N GLN A 28 -0.88 -4.40 10.82
CA GLN A 28 -0.35 -3.77 12.04
C GLN A 28 1.06 -3.21 11.83
N GLU A 29 1.95 -3.97 11.20
CA GLU A 29 3.32 -3.54 10.88
C GLU A 29 3.31 -2.38 9.89
N VAL A 30 2.48 -2.45 8.84
CA VAL A 30 2.29 -1.34 7.89
C VAL A 30 1.82 -0.09 8.63
N ALA A 31 0.80 -0.21 9.49
CA ALA A 31 0.26 0.91 10.25
C ALA A 31 1.32 1.58 11.14
N ALA A 32 2.15 0.77 11.81
CA ALA A 32 3.27 1.26 12.60
C ALA A 32 4.32 1.96 11.73
N ALA A 33 4.70 1.37 10.59
CA ALA A 33 5.71 1.91 9.68
C ALA A 33 5.32 3.28 9.11
N VAL A 34 4.04 3.48 8.80
CA VAL A 34 3.53 4.76 8.26
C VAL A 34 2.97 5.71 9.33
N SER A 35 3.10 5.35 10.62
CA SER A 35 2.56 6.12 11.75
C SER A 35 1.08 6.49 11.59
N ARG A 36 0.24 5.54 11.18
CA ARG A 36 -1.22 5.73 11.00
C ARG A 36 -2.02 4.71 11.80
N PRO A 37 -3.29 5.00 12.15
CA PRO A 37 -4.19 4.01 12.70
C PRO A 37 -4.37 2.81 11.75
N VAL A 38 -4.45 1.59 12.30
CA VAL A 38 -4.54 0.35 11.51
C VAL A 38 -5.74 0.34 10.55
N HIS A 39 -6.87 0.96 10.91
CA HIS A 39 -8.03 1.05 10.03
C HIS A 39 -7.76 1.88 8.76
N GLN A 40 -6.90 2.90 8.84
CA GLN A 40 -6.48 3.71 7.68
C GLN A 40 -5.51 2.93 6.81
N ALA A 41 -4.51 2.26 7.41
CA ALA A 41 -3.60 1.37 6.69
C ALA A 41 -4.38 0.29 5.91
N ARG A 42 -5.35 -0.38 6.56
CA ARG A 42 -6.24 -1.35 5.90
C ARG A 42 -7.05 -0.75 4.76
N ALA A 43 -7.56 0.48 4.90
CA ALA A 43 -8.28 1.14 3.82
C ALA A 43 -7.37 1.37 2.60
N ILE A 44 -6.14 1.85 2.83
CA ILE A 44 -5.17 2.08 1.76
C ILE A 44 -4.74 0.76 1.10
N LEU A 45 -4.44 -0.27 1.89
CA LEU A 45 -4.08 -1.61 1.39
C LEU A 45 -5.17 -2.19 0.47
N ARG A 46 -6.45 -2.07 0.86
CA ARG A 46 -7.56 -2.53 0.02
C ARG A 46 -7.63 -1.80 -1.32
N GLU A 47 -7.40 -0.50 -1.33
CA GLU A 47 -7.40 0.27 -2.57
C GLU A 47 -6.19 -0.10 -3.45
N LEU A 48 -4.98 -0.25 -2.88
CA LEU A 48 -3.79 -0.70 -3.60
C LEU A 48 -3.98 -2.10 -4.23
N ILE A 49 -4.68 -3.01 -3.53
CA ILE A 49 -5.04 -4.33 -4.07
C ILE A 49 -6.02 -4.22 -5.24
N LYS A 50 -7.03 -3.35 -5.16
CA LYS A 50 -8.00 -3.16 -6.26
C LYS A 50 -7.36 -2.69 -7.56
N ILE A 51 -6.21 -2.01 -7.48
CA ILE A 51 -5.46 -1.51 -8.64
C ILE A 51 -4.19 -2.32 -8.91
N ASP A 52 -4.09 -3.54 -8.37
CA ASP A 52 -3.02 -4.51 -8.62
C ASP A 52 -1.60 -4.03 -8.24
N LEU A 53 -1.47 -3.10 -7.29
CA LEU A 53 -0.16 -2.62 -6.80
C LEU A 53 0.32 -3.37 -5.55
N ALA A 54 -0.61 -4.00 -4.83
CA ALA A 54 -0.32 -4.86 -3.69
C ALA A 54 -1.18 -6.12 -3.75
N VAL A 55 -0.76 -7.18 -3.07
CA VAL A 55 -1.52 -8.42 -2.94
C VAL A 55 -1.53 -8.85 -1.47
N ARG A 56 -2.62 -9.50 -1.06
CA ARG A 56 -2.70 -10.17 0.23
C ARG A 56 -2.36 -11.65 0.06
N ASP A 57 -1.40 -12.12 0.86
CA ASP A 57 -0.91 -13.50 0.91
C ASP A 57 -1.05 -14.00 2.36
N GLY A 58 -2.18 -14.64 2.66
CA GLY A 58 -2.57 -14.97 4.04
C GLY A 58 -2.78 -13.71 4.89
N ASP A 59 -1.99 -13.59 5.96
CA ASP A 59 -2.01 -12.43 6.87
C ASP A 59 -1.01 -11.34 6.49
N LEU A 60 -0.18 -11.60 5.48
CA LEU A 60 0.81 -10.66 4.98
C LEU A 60 0.30 -9.94 3.73
N TYR A 61 0.80 -8.73 3.55
CA TYR A 61 0.66 -7.94 2.34
C TYR A 61 2.02 -7.88 1.65
N ARG A 62 2.01 -7.97 0.33
CA ARG A 62 3.21 -7.93 -0.51
C ARG A 62 3.02 -6.94 -1.65
N ILE A 63 4.09 -6.27 -2.05
CA ILE A 63 4.10 -5.46 -3.27
C ILE A 63 4.09 -6.35 -4.52
N THR A 64 3.29 -6.00 -5.53
CA THR A 64 3.29 -6.67 -6.84
C THR A 64 4.41 -6.12 -7.74
N PRO A 65 4.72 -6.75 -8.89
CA PRO A 65 5.62 -6.17 -9.88
C PRO A 65 5.17 -4.77 -10.34
N ALA A 66 3.87 -4.58 -10.60
CA ALA A 66 3.32 -3.26 -10.97
C ALA A 66 3.48 -2.22 -9.86
N GLY A 67 3.31 -2.64 -8.60
CA GLY A 67 3.59 -1.82 -7.42
C GLY A 67 5.04 -1.32 -7.37
N ARG A 68 6.01 -2.20 -7.65
CA ARG A 68 7.44 -1.85 -7.67
C ARG A 68 7.75 -0.80 -8.73
N THR A 69 7.23 -0.97 -9.94
CA THR A 69 7.37 0.05 -11.01
C THR A 69 6.81 1.41 -10.57
N ARG A 70 5.73 1.43 -9.79
CA ARG A 70 5.13 2.67 -9.30
C ARG A 70 5.95 3.40 -8.24
N LEU A 71 6.83 2.69 -7.52
CA LEU A 71 7.79 3.28 -6.58
C LEU A 71 9.06 3.80 -7.25
N GLY A 72 9.23 3.56 -8.55
CA GLY A 72 10.37 4.05 -9.31
C GLY A 72 11.13 2.99 -10.10
N GLY A 73 10.89 1.69 -9.86
CA GLY A 73 11.69 0.61 -10.46
C GLY A 73 13.10 0.55 -9.88
#